data_AF-A0ABD4UTV0-F1
#
_entry.id   AF-A0ABD4UTV0-F1
#
_cell.length_a   1.000
_cell.length_b   1.000
_cell.length_c   1.000
_cell.angle_alpha   90.00
_cell.angle_beta   90.00
_cell.angle_gamma   90.00
#
_symmetry.space_group_name_H-M   'P 1'
#
loop_
_entity.id
_entity.type
_entity.pdbx_description
1 polymer ?
#
loop_
_entity_poly.entity_id
_entity_poly.type
_entity_poly.pdbx_seq_one_letter_code
_entity_poly.pdbx_strand_id
1 'polypeptide(L)'
;MPFPLSSRTPSGPRRRTLLAAAAGTFALAGCSADEPSGDTTGGSRPSLADRARARAARDSTTLAGRYTAVIAAHPDLEKKLAPLRADVAGHARAFGAGSSAGSSASPSAAASGTASGSASGSPTPSPSASASASASASASASSDVAARPKDALSELATAELALADERTQALVELPGELARLLASVAAAGAAHAYLLTEAAK
;
A
#
# COMPACT_ATOMS: atom_id res chain seq x y z
N MET A 1 -22.04 -31.43 44.31
CA MET A 1 -21.08 -30.37 44.61
C MET A 1 -21.49 -29.10 43.86
N PRO A 2 -22.20 -28.16 44.50
CA PRO A 2 -22.57 -26.90 43.87
C PRO A 2 -21.41 -25.89 43.98
N PHE A 3 -21.08 -25.23 42.87
CA PHE A 3 -20.11 -24.13 42.82
C PHE A 3 -20.77 -22.82 43.31
N PRO A 4 -20.18 -22.09 44.27
CA PRO A 4 -20.57 -20.70 44.51
C PRO A 4 -19.89 -19.75 43.51
N LEU A 5 -20.69 -18.84 42.97
CA LEU A 5 -20.37 -17.83 41.96
C LEU A 5 -19.58 -16.64 42.53
N SER A 6 -18.61 -16.18 41.75
CA SER A 6 -18.14 -14.80 41.51
C SER A 6 -18.17 -13.74 42.62
N SER A 7 -17.00 -13.15 42.88
CA SER A 7 -16.88 -11.76 43.34
C SER A 7 -16.00 -10.98 42.38
N ARG A 8 -16.61 -10.06 41.63
CA ARG A 8 -15.94 -9.15 40.70
C ARG A 8 -15.95 -7.77 41.36
N THR A 9 -14.77 -7.20 41.60
CA THR A 9 -14.63 -5.77 41.93
C THR A 9 -13.37 -5.22 41.28
N PRO A 10 -13.50 -4.42 40.22
CA PRO A 10 -12.56 -3.35 39.96
C PRO A 10 -13.21 -2.01 40.32
N SER A 11 -12.54 -1.34 41.24
CA SER A 11 -12.69 0.08 41.60
C SER A 11 -12.59 0.96 40.34
N GLY A 12 -13.60 1.81 40.10
CA GLY A 12 -13.68 2.67 38.92
C GLY A 12 -12.87 3.98 39.05
N PRO A 13 -12.62 4.72 37.95
CA PRO A 13 -12.02 6.05 37.99
C PRO A 13 -13.07 7.17 38.16
N ARG A 14 -12.76 8.11 39.05
CA ARG A 14 -13.59 9.27 39.39
C ARG A 14 -13.50 10.38 38.34
N ARG A 15 -14.66 10.96 38.07
CA ARG A 15 -14.91 12.22 37.35
C ARG A 15 -14.50 13.43 38.21
N ARG A 16 -14.27 14.58 37.53
CA ARG A 16 -14.21 16.00 38.00
C ARG A 16 -12.78 16.55 38.16
N THR A 17 -12.37 17.73 37.68
CA THR A 17 -12.93 18.91 36.97
C THR A 17 -11.69 19.70 36.47
N LEU A 18 -11.72 20.52 35.41
CA LEU A 18 -11.88 21.98 35.51
C LEU A 18 -11.84 22.62 34.10
N LEU A 19 -12.64 23.69 33.95
CA LEU A 19 -12.85 24.56 32.79
C LEU A 19 -11.66 25.49 32.47
N ALA A 20 -11.48 25.84 31.19
CA ALA A 20 -11.18 27.21 30.75
C ALA A 20 -11.32 27.34 29.22
N ALA A 21 -12.20 28.23 28.76
CA ALA A 21 -12.35 28.65 27.37
C ALA A 21 -11.46 29.87 27.08
N ALA A 22 -10.89 29.95 25.87
CA ALA A 22 -10.43 31.20 25.28
C ALA A 22 -10.50 31.13 23.75
N ALA A 23 -11.05 32.18 23.14
CA ALA A 23 -11.34 32.33 21.72
C ALA A 23 -10.09 32.62 20.87
N GLY A 24 -10.15 32.28 19.58
CA GLY A 24 -9.16 32.70 18.59
C GLY A 24 -9.59 32.38 17.15
N THR A 25 -10.27 33.31 16.49
CA THR A 25 -10.50 33.32 15.04
C THR A 25 -9.46 34.21 14.36
N PHE A 26 -8.65 33.66 13.46
CA PHE A 26 -8.11 34.38 12.29
C PHE A 26 -7.78 33.35 11.20
N ALA A 27 -8.35 33.55 10.02
CA ALA A 27 -8.07 32.80 8.79
C ALA A 27 -7.28 33.70 7.83
N LEU A 28 -6.23 33.15 7.20
CA LEU A 28 -5.65 33.61 5.93
C LEU A 28 -4.91 32.44 5.23
N ALA A 29 -5.42 32.10 4.05
CA ALA A 29 -4.91 31.29 2.92
C ALA A 29 -3.54 30.56 3.00
N GLY A 30 -3.56 29.24 2.70
CA GLY A 30 -2.42 28.50 2.14
C GLY A 30 -2.52 26.97 2.28
N CYS A 31 -2.62 26.25 1.16
CA CYS A 31 -2.48 24.78 0.95
C CYS A 31 -3.17 23.82 1.95
N SER A 32 -4.10 22.98 1.48
CA SER A 32 -4.75 21.93 2.27
C SER A 32 -3.78 21.10 3.12
N ALA A 33 -3.72 21.45 4.40
CA ALA A 33 -3.21 20.65 5.50
C ALA A 33 -4.31 20.66 6.56
N ASP A 34 -4.88 19.49 6.82
CA ASP A 34 -5.81 19.25 7.92
C ASP A 34 -4.95 19.15 9.19
N GLU A 35 -5.04 20.15 10.07
CA GLU A 35 -4.24 20.25 11.30
C GLU A 35 -5.13 20.09 12.56
N PRO A 36 -4.55 19.65 13.69
CA PRO A 36 -5.07 18.54 14.47
C PRO A 36 -5.89 18.96 15.68
N SER A 37 -6.97 18.22 15.97
CA SER A 37 -7.56 18.20 17.31
C SER A 37 -6.68 17.40 18.26
N GLY A 38 -6.21 18.07 19.31
CA GLY A 38 -5.24 17.53 20.26
C GLY A 38 -5.78 16.38 21.11
N ASP A 39 -5.09 15.26 21.03
CA ASP A 39 -4.66 14.53 22.22
C ASP A 39 -3.15 14.29 22.06
N THR A 40 -2.35 14.77 23.01
CA THR A 40 -0.89 14.64 23.00
C THR A 40 -0.49 13.20 23.34
N THR A 41 -0.69 12.29 22.39
CA THR A 41 0.23 11.15 22.26
C THR A 41 1.32 11.64 21.34
N GLY A 42 2.47 12.03 21.90
CA GLY A 42 3.61 12.52 21.13
C GLY A 42 3.80 11.67 19.89
N GLY A 43 3.81 12.30 18.72
CA GLY A 43 3.98 11.67 17.41
C GLY A 43 5.33 10.96 17.38
N SER A 44 5.35 9.75 17.92
CA SER A 44 6.55 8.96 18.04
C SER A 44 6.95 8.58 16.62
N ARG A 45 8.17 8.96 16.23
CA ARG A 45 8.68 8.64 14.90
C ARG A 45 8.52 7.12 14.68
N PRO A 46 7.98 6.69 13.52
CA PRO A 46 7.76 5.27 13.27
C PRO A 46 9.06 4.49 13.46
N SER A 47 8.97 3.30 14.02
CA SER A 47 10.15 2.46 14.25
C SER A 47 10.75 2.00 12.91
N LEU A 48 11.97 1.42 12.95
CA LEU A 48 12.55 0.80 11.76
C LEU A 48 11.63 -0.31 11.23
N ALA A 49 11.06 -1.13 12.13
CA ALA A 49 10.14 -2.20 11.77
C ALA A 49 8.86 -1.66 11.10
N ASP A 50 8.30 -0.54 11.60
CA ASP A 50 7.12 0.08 10.98
C ASP A 50 7.43 0.61 9.59
N ARG A 51 8.58 1.27 9.42
CA ARG A 51 9.03 1.74 8.10
C ARG A 51 9.27 0.59 7.13
N ALA A 52 9.88 -0.50 7.58
CA ALA A 52 10.13 -1.68 6.76
C ALA A 52 8.83 -2.37 6.34
N ARG A 53 7.87 -2.51 7.26
CA ARG A 53 6.53 -3.02 6.94
C ARG A 53 5.80 -2.13 5.94
N ALA A 54 5.83 -0.81 6.13
CA ALA A 54 5.20 0.14 5.21
C ALA A 54 5.85 0.10 3.81
N ARG A 55 7.18 -0.04 3.74
CA ARG A 55 7.91 -0.23 2.48
C ARG A 55 7.48 -1.53 1.80
N ALA A 56 7.53 -2.66 2.51
CA ALA A 56 7.14 -3.96 1.97
C ALA A 56 5.69 -3.99 1.45
N ALA A 57 4.76 -3.30 2.10
CA ALA A 57 3.39 -3.14 1.62
C ALA A 57 3.34 -2.38 0.28
N ARG A 58 4.03 -1.22 0.20
CA ARG A 58 4.09 -0.39 -1.01
C ARG A 58 4.72 -1.13 -2.18
N ASP A 59 5.83 -1.81 -1.94
CA ASP A 59 6.55 -2.53 -2.99
C ASP A 59 5.71 -3.70 -3.54
N SER A 60 5.01 -4.44 -2.65
CA SER A 60 4.03 -5.46 -3.07
C SER A 60 2.87 -4.86 -3.87
N THR A 61 2.35 -3.70 -3.49
CA THR A 61 1.29 -3.01 -4.27
C THR A 61 1.78 -2.59 -5.64
N THR A 62 2.98 -2.01 -5.74
CA THR A 62 3.60 -1.64 -7.01
C THR A 62 3.76 -2.86 -7.90
N LEU A 63 4.24 -3.98 -7.35
CA LEU A 63 4.40 -5.22 -8.11
C LEU A 63 3.05 -5.77 -8.60
N ALA A 64 2.01 -5.78 -7.76
CA ALA A 64 0.66 -6.15 -8.18
C ALA A 64 0.12 -5.24 -9.30
N GLY A 65 0.50 -3.96 -9.31
CA GLY A 65 0.25 -3.02 -10.40
C GLY A 65 0.91 -3.46 -11.71
N ARG A 66 2.19 -3.89 -11.66
CA ARG A 66 2.92 -4.41 -12.83
C ARG A 66 2.26 -5.67 -13.39
N TYR A 67 1.86 -6.62 -12.55
CA TYR A 67 1.08 -7.78 -12.98
C TYR A 67 -0.22 -7.37 -13.69
N THR A 68 -0.93 -6.37 -13.13
CA THR A 68 -2.18 -5.87 -13.72
C THR A 68 -1.93 -5.24 -15.10
N ALA A 69 -0.85 -4.45 -15.25
CA ALA A 69 -0.45 -3.88 -16.53
C ALA A 69 -0.10 -4.96 -17.56
N VAL A 70 0.65 -6.00 -17.17
CA VAL A 70 1.01 -7.11 -18.05
C VAL A 70 -0.24 -7.86 -18.52
N ILE A 71 -1.18 -8.15 -17.62
CA ILE A 71 -2.45 -8.81 -17.97
C ILE A 71 -3.27 -7.94 -18.94
N ALA A 72 -3.32 -6.62 -18.72
CA ALA A 72 -4.03 -5.70 -19.61
C ALA A 72 -3.41 -5.63 -21.02
N ALA A 73 -2.09 -5.68 -21.12
CA ALA A 73 -1.36 -5.69 -22.39
C ALA A 73 -1.42 -7.06 -23.09
N HIS A 74 -1.49 -8.16 -22.33
CA HIS A 74 -1.46 -9.54 -22.81
C HIS A 74 -2.59 -10.39 -22.20
N PRO A 75 -3.85 -10.23 -22.65
CA PRO A 75 -5.01 -10.92 -22.06
C PRO A 75 -4.90 -12.46 -22.09
N ASP A 76 -4.18 -13.02 -23.07
CA ASP A 76 -3.94 -14.46 -23.17
C ASP A 76 -3.18 -15.05 -21.97
N LEU A 77 -2.44 -14.21 -21.23
CA LEU A 77 -1.70 -14.60 -20.02
C LEU A 77 -2.55 -14.53 -18.74
N GLU A 78 -3.76 -13.96 -18.79
CA GLU A 78 -4.58 -13.68 -17.60
C GLU A 78 -4.79 -14.93 -16.73
N LYS A 79 -5.17 -16.07 -17.34
CA LYS A 79 -5.42 -17.32 -16.61
C LYS A 79 -4.21 -17.81 -15.81
N LYS A 80 -3.00 -17.51 -16.29
CA LYS A 80 -1.75 -17.90 -15.63
C LYS A 80 -1.30 -16.88 -14.59
N LEU A 81 -1.46 -15.58 -14.88
CA LEU A 81 -0.95 -14.49 -14.04
C LEU A 81 -1.93 -14.06 -12.94
N ALA A 82 -3.24 -14.31 -13.08
CA ALA A 82 -4.23 -13.89 -12.11
C ALA A 82 -4.02 -14.50 -10.69
N PRO A 83 -3.68 -15.79 -10.53
CA PRO A 83 -3.36 -16.36 -9.21
C PRO A 83 -2.13 -15.69 -8.58
N LEU A 84 -1.04 -15.55 -9.33
CA LEU A 84 0.20 -14.91 -8.85
C LEU A 84 -0.05 -13.46 -8.41
N ARG A 85 -0.83 -12.71 -9.20
CA ARG A 85 -1.24 -11.33 -8.86
C ARG A 85 -2.06 -11.29 -7.56
N ALA A 86 -2.96 -12.26 -7.35
CA ALA A 86 -3.78 -12.34 -6.15
C ALA A 86 -2.92 -12.61 -4.91
N ASP A 87 -1.92 -13.48 -5.01
CA ASP A 87 -0.97 -13.77 -3.94
C ASP A 87 -0.14 -12.53 -3.57
N VAL A 88 0.40 -11.81 -4.56
CA VAL A 88 1.16 -10.55 -4.35
C VAL A 88 0.27 -9.48 -3.70
N ALA A 89 -0.99 -9.35 -4.12
CA ALA A 89 -1.95 -8.46 -3.48
C ALA A 89 -2.27 -8.90 -2.03
N GLY A 90 -2.32 -10.21 -1.77
CA GLY A 90 -2.42 -10.79 -0.44
C GLY A 90 -1.23 -10.40 0.45
N HIS A 91 0.00 -10.48 -0.08
CA HIS A 91 1.21 -10.05 0.63
C HIS A 91 1.17 -8.56 0.98
N ALA A 92 0.72 -7.69 0.07
CA ALA A 92 0.54 -6.26 0.36
C ALA A 92 -0.42 -6.02 1.55
N ARG A 93 -1.53 -6.76 1.59
CA ARG A 93 -2.51 -6.71 2.69
C ARG A 93 -1.93 -7.25 4.00
N ALA A 94 -1.15 -8.32 3.96
CA ALA A 94 -0.49 -8.89 5.14
C ALA A 94 0.46 -7.88 5.81
N PHE A 95 1.19 -7.08 5.02
CA PHE A 95 2.00 -5.99 5.57
C PHE A 95 1.15 -4.78 6.01
N GLY A 96 0.05 -4.48 5.33
CA GLY A 96 -0.85 -3.36 5.69
C GLY A 96 -1.61 -3.55 7.00
N ALA A 97 -2.02 -4.79 7.33
CA ALA A 97 -2.87 -5.10 8.49
C ALA A 97 -2.26 -4.69 9.84
N GLY A 98 -0.93 -4.66 9.95
CA GLY A 98 -0.24 -4.24 11.17
C GLY A 98 -0.24 -2.73 11.41
N SER A 99 -0.47 -1.91 10.37
CA SER A 99 -0.47 -0.45 10.47
C SER A 99 -1.85 0.12 10.89
N SER A 100 -2.93 -0.61 10.59
CA SER A 100 -4.29 -0.28 11.02
C SER A 100 -4.60 -0.71 12.45
N ALA A 101 -3.80 -1.59 13.06
CA ALA A 101 -4.02 -2.04 14.44
C ALA A 101 -3.83 -0.93 15.50
N GLY A 102 -3.16 0.19 15.15
CA GLY A 102 -3.12 1.42 15.96
C GLY A 102 -4.34 2.34 15.78
N SER A 103 -5.20 2.04 14.81
CA SER A 103 -6.49 2.70 14.59
C SER A 103 -7.55 1.61 14.55
N SER A 104 -7.81 1.00 15.70
CA SER A 104 -8.91 0.04 15.86
C SER A 104 -10.25 0.74 15.68
N ALA A 105 -10.63 0.97 14.43
CA ALA A 105 -12.01 1.10 13.99
C ALA A 105 -12.41 -0.25 13.41
N SER A 106 -13.34 -0.90 14.10
CA SER A 106 -13.95 -2.17 13.72
C SER A 106 -14.54 -2.11 12.29
N PRO A 107 -14.45 -3.16 11.46
CA PRO A 107 -15.05 -3.15 10.13
C PRO A 107 -16.56 -3.36 10.26
N SER A 108 -17.33 -2.26 10.37
CA SER A 108 -18.77 -2.30 10.17
C SER A 108 -19.08 -2.06 8.70
N ALA A 109 -19.62 -3.09 8.07
CA ALA A 109 -20.15 -3.03 6.72
C ALA A 109 -21.36 -2.09 6.66
N ALA A 110 -21.38 -1.18 5.69
CA ALA A 110 -22.63 -0.68 5.11
C ALA A 110 -22.36 -0.15 3.70
N ALA A 111 -23.12 -0.71 2.76
CA ALA A 111 -23.17 -0.31 1.38
C ALA A 111 -24.06 0.93 1.18
N SER A 112 -23.84 1.55 0.03
CA SER A 112 -24.81 2.29 -0.80
C SER A 112 -25.20 3.71 -0.41
N GLY A 113 -24.99 4.61 -1.36
CA GLY A 113 -25.56 5.96 -1.41
C GLY A 113 -25.26 6.65 -2.74
N THR A 114 -26.09 6.38 -3.75
CA THR A 114 -26.35 7.19 -4.95
C THR A 114 -26.69 8.65 -4.54
N ALA A 115 -26.54 9.75 -5.29
CA ALA A 115 -26.45 10.03 -6.71
C ALA A 115 -26.03 11.52 -6.94
N SER A 116 -25.65 11.81 -8.19
CA SER A 116 -26.04 12.98 -9.03
C SER A 116 -25.56 14.42 -8.75
N GLY A 117 -25.15 15.06 -9.86
CA GLY A 117 -25.06 16.52 -10.09
C GLY A 117 -23.63 17.00 -10.33
N SER A 118 -23.29 17.82 -11.33
CA SER A 118 -24.03 18.52 -12.38
C SER A 118 -23.01 19.01 -13.42
N ALA A 119 -23.47 19.23 -14.65
CA ALA A 119 -22.67 19.75 -15.76
C ALA A 119 -22.29 21.23 -15.61
N SER A 120 -21.17 21.63 -16.22
CA SER A 120 -21.00 22.79 -17.12
C SER A 120 -19.59 23.39 -17.02
N GLY A 121 -18.96 23.63 -18.18
CA GLY A 121 -17.82 24.53 -18.27
C GLY A 121 -16.79 24.15 -19.34
N SER A 122 -17.06 24.52 -20.60
CA SER A 122 -16.00 24.79 -21.59
C SER A 122 -15.22 26.05 -21.16
N PRO A 123 -13.91 26.18 -21.45
CA PRO A 123 -13.53 26.75 -22.75
C PRO A 123 -12.19 26.25 -23.35
N THR A 124 -12.13 26.28 -24.69
CA THR A 124 -10.91 26.38 -25.51
C THR A 124 -10.33 27.81 -25.42
N PRO A 125 -8.99 28.00 -25.51
CA PRO A 125 -8.37 28.16 -26.83
C PRO A 125 -6.94 27.58 -27.01
N SER A 126 -6.73 27.18 -28.28
CA SER A 126 -5.55 27.02 -29.15
C SER A 126 -4.08 27.12 -28.70
N PRO A 127 -3.16 26.52 -29.49
CA PRO A 127 -1.81 26.13 -29.11
C PRO A 127 -0.72 27.14 -29.52
N SER A 128 0.42 27.09 -28.85
CA SER A 128 1.69 27.53 -29.45
C SER A 128 2.80 26.57 -29.04
N ALA A 129 3.35 25.89 -30.04
CA ALA A 129 4.52 25.05 -29.94
C ALA A 129 5.77 25.89 -29.67
N SER A 130 6.69 25.35 -28.87
CA SER A 130 8.11 25.47 -29.16
C SER A 130 8.83 24.26 -28.57
N ALA A 131 9.25 23.37 -29.48
CA ALA A 131 10.18 22.30 -29.21
C ALA A 131 11.54 22.87 -28.82
N SER A 132 12.22 22.24 -27.84
CA SER A 132 13.68 22.09 -27.91
C SER A 132 14.17 20.99 -26.99
N ALA A 133 14.55 19.88 -27.64
CA ALA A 133 15.67 18.99 -27.35
C ALA A 133 15.97 18.61 -25.88
N SER A 134 15.45 17.46 -25.47
CA SER A 134 16.28 16.40 -24.85
C SER A 134 15.62 15.04 -25.06
N ALA A 135 15.51 14.64 -26.32
CA ALA A 135 14.98 13.36 -26.76
C ALA A 135 16.14 12.51 -27.29
N SER A 136 16.89 11.85 -26.40
CA SER A 136 17.64 10.62 -26.75
C SER A 136 18.17 9.88 -25.51
N ALA A 137 17.35 9.73 -24.47
CA ALA A 137 17.59 8.79 -23.37
C ALA A 137 16.30 8.35 -22.65
N SER A 138 15.18 9.05 -22.86
CA SER A 138 13.92 8.85 -22.13
C SER A 138 12.77 8.30 -22.99
N ALA A 139 13.06 7.73 -24.16
CA ALA A 139 12.06 7.00 -24.97
C ALA A 139 11.96 5.51 -24.60
N SER A 140 12.89 5.00 -23.78
CA SER A 140 12.90 3.60 -23.30
C SER A 140 12.14 3.39 -21.99
N ALA A 141 11.53 4.43 -21.43
CA ALA A 141 10.75 4.34 -20.18
C ALA A 141 9.22 4.36 -20.41
N SER A 142 8.75 4.25 -21.67
CA SER A 142 7.32 4.43 -22.00
C SER A 142 6.70 3.31 -22.84
N SER A 143 7.35 2.15 -22.93
CA SER A 143 6.59 0.90 -23.05
C SER A 143 6.44 0.34 -21.63
N ASP A 144 5.38 0.74 -20.92
CA ASP A 144 5.08 0.29 -19.54
C ASP A 144 5.08 -1.25 -19.41
N VAL A 145 4.89 -1.95 -20.52
CA VAL A 145 5.00 -3.40 -20.65
C VAL A 145 5.63 -3.74 -22.00
N ALA A 146 6.58 -4.68 -22.03
CA ALA A 146 7.15 -5.17 -23.28
C ALA A 146 6.08 -5.71 -24.25
N ALA A 147 6.23 -5.40 -25.54
CA ALA A 147 5.26 -5.73 -26.57
C ALA A 147 5.16 -7.23 -26.87
N ARG A 148 6.20 -8.02 -26.58
CA ARG A 148 6.17 -9.48 -26.74
C ARG A 148 5.80 -10.15 -25.41
N PRO A 149 4.85 -11.10 -25.39
CA PRO A 149 4.43 -11.77 -24.16
C PRO A 149 5.59 -12.41 -23.39
N LYS A 150 6.55 -13.02 -24.10
CA LYS A 150 7.74 -13.66 -23.52
C LYS A 150 8.68 -12.66 -22.83
N ASP A 151 8.85 -11.48 -23.42
CA ASP A 151 9.67 -10.42 -22.83
C ASP A 151 8.98 -9.86 -21.59
N ALA A 152 7.66 -9.65 -21.65
CA ALA A 152 6.88 -9.16 -20.50
C ALA A 152 6.93 -10.12 -19.31
N LEU A 153 6.86 -11.43 -19.55
CA LEU A 153 7.04 -12.44 -18.50
C LEU A 153 8.47 -12.43 -17.92
N SER A 154 9.48 -12.23 -18.78
CA SER A 154 10.88 -12.18 -18.35
C SER A 154 11.16 -10.94 -17.50
N GLU A 155 10.65 -9.77 -17.90
CA GLU A 155 10.74 -8.52 -17.14
C GLU A 155 10.01 -8.62 -15.79
N LEU A 156 8.85 -9.28 -15.76
CA LEU A 156 8.10 -9.54 -14.53
C LEU A 156 8.85 -10.51 -13.60
N ALA A 157 9.50 -11.54 -14.15
CA ALA A 157 10.33 -12.47 -13.39
C ALA A 157 11.54 -11.77 -12.76
N THR A 158 12.21 -10.89 -13.50
CA THR A 158 13.31 -10.06 -12.98
C THR A 158 12.81 -9.12 -11.87
N ALA A 159 11.62 -8.54 -12.02
CA ALA A 159 11.03 -7.68 -11.01
C ALA A 159 10.70 -8.42 -9.69
N GLU A 160 10.11 -9.62 -9.78
CA GLU A 160 9.86 -10.49 -8.62
C GLU A 160 11.16 -10.88 -7.93
N LEU A 161 12.17 -11.32 -8.69
CA LEU A 161 13.45 -11.74 -8.13
C LEU A 161 14.19 -10.59 -7.44
N ALA A 162 14.26 -9.42 -8.09
CA ALA A 162 14.90 -8.24 -7.50
C ALA A 162 14.26 -7.85 -6.16
N LEU A 163 12.92 -7.89 -6.08
CA LEU A 163 12.23 -7.58 -4.83
C LEU A 163 12.41 -8.68 -3.77
N ALA A 164 12.48 -9.95 -4.16
CA ALA A 164 12.79 -11.05 -3.26
C ALA A 164 14.22 -10.91 -2.67
N ASP A 165 15.18 -10.49 -3.48
CA ASP A 165 16.56 -10.24 -3.05
C ASP A 165 16.66 -9.05 -2.10
N GLU A 166 16.03 -7.92 -2.43
CA GLU A 166 15.95 -6.74 -1.56
C GLU A 166 15.35 -7.09 -0.19
N ARG A 167 14.28 -7.91 -0.19
CA ARG A 167 13.67 -8.41 1.04
C ARG A 167 14.64 -9.29 1.82
N THR A 168 15.31 -10.22 1.15
CA THR A 168 16.27 -11.12 1.80
C THR A 168 17.42 -10.34 2.45
N GLN A 169 17.91 -9.28 1.80
CA GLN A 169 18.92 -8.38 2.37
C GLN A 169 18.38 -7.64 3.61
N ALA A 170 17.13 -7.20 3.58
CA ALA A 170 16.51 -6.48 4.71
C ALA A 170 16.33 -7.36 5.97
N LEU A 171 16.35 -8.69 5.85
CA LEU A 171 16.14 -9.61 6.99
C LEU A 171 17.14 -9.40 8.12
N VAL A 172 18.37 -8.95 7.82
CA VAL A 172 19.45 -8.76 8.80
C VAL A 172 19.12 -7.65 9.81
N GLU A 173 18.30 -6.68 9.41
CA GLU A 173 17.96 -5.50 10.21
C GLU A 173 16.62 -5.64 10.97
N LEU A 174 15.88 -6.72 10.72
CA LEU A 174 14.49 -6.87 11.18
C LEU A 174 14.34 -7.86 12.33
N PRO A 175 13.57 -7.52 13.38
CA PRO A 175 13.37 -8.43 14.49
C PRO A 175 12.24 -9.44 14.26
N GLY A 176 12.41 -10.63 14.84
CA GLY A 176 11.32 -11.53 15.22
C GLY A 176 10.35 -11.93 14.11
N GLU A 177 9.07 -11.67 14.35
CA GLU A 177 7.97 -12.09 13.46
C GLU A 177 7.98 -11.37 12.10
N LEU A 178 8.39 -10.11 12.05
CA LEU A 178 8.44 -9.35 10.79
C LEU A 178 9.48 -9.95 9.84
N ALA A 179 10.66 -10.33 10.35
CA ALA A 179 11.67 -11.03 9.56
C ALA A 179 11.14 -12.37 9.04
N ARG A 180 10.43 -13.16 9.86
CA ARG A 180 9.82 -14.43 9.43
C ARG A 180 8.78 -14.24 8.33
N LEU A 181 7.91 -13.23 8.46
CA LEU A 181 6.93 -12.89 7.42
C LEU A 181 7.64 -12.47 6.13
N LEU A 182 8.62 -11.59 6.23
CA LEU A 182 9.33 -11.05 5.07
C LEU A 182 10.17 -12.13 4.36
N ALA A 183 10.75 -13.08 5.10
CA ALA A 183 11.45 -14.23 4.54
C ALA A 183 10.50 -15.19 3.81
N SER A 184 9.32 -15.46 4.38
CA SER A 184 8.29 -16.27 3.73
C SER A 184 7.82 -15.64 2.41
N VAL A 185 7.59 -14.32 2.41
CA VAL A 185 7.20 -13.57 1.21
C VAL A 185 8.34 -13.52 0.18
N ALA A 186 9.60 -13.37 0.61
CA ALA A 186 10.76 -13.43 -0.29
C ALA A 186 10.87 -14.80 -0.98
N ALA A 187 10.69 -15.90 -0.22
CA ALA A 187 10.68 -17.25 -0.77
C ALA A 187 9.54 -17.48 -1.76
N ALA A 188 8.33 -16.97 -1.47
CA ALA A 188 7.21 -17.01 -2.41
C ALA A 188 7.51 -16.23 -3.70
N GLY A 189 8.08 -15.02 -3.59
CA GLY A 189 8.50 -14.21 -4.75
C GLY A 189 9.56 -14.90 -5.61
N ALA A 190 10.54 -15.57 -5.00
CA ALA A 190 11.53 -16.38 -5.73
C ALA A 190 10.87 -17.55 -6.48
N ALA A 191 9.87 -18.21 -5.88
CA ALA A 191 9.09 -19.25 -6.55
C ALA A 191 8.25 -18.67 -7.72
N HIS A 192 7.66 -17.48 -7.56
CA HIS A 192 6.96 -16.80 -8.65
C HIS A 192 7.90 -16.46 -9.80
N ALA A 193 9.09 -15.92 -9.51
CA ALA A 193 10.10 -15.61 -10.52
C ALA A 193 10.51 -16.87 -11.31
N TYR A 194 10.65 -18.02 -10.63
CA TYR A 194 10.89 -19.30 -11.30
C TYR A 194 9.74 -19.68 -12.23
N LEU A 195 8.49 -19.65 -11.75
CA LEU A 195 7.31 -19.98 -12.57
C LEU A 195 7.15 -19.06 -13.78
N LEU A 196 7.42 -17.76 -13.62
CA LEU A 196 7.40 -16.79 -14.72
C LEU A 196 8.50 -17.07 -15.75
N THR A 197 9.69 -17.44 -15.29
CA THR A 197 10.81 -17.83 -16.17
C THR A 197 10.50 -19.10 -16.96
N GLU A 198 9.87 -20.10 -16.33
CA GLU A 198 9.40 -21.30 -17.02
C GLU A 198 8.28 -20.98 -18.03
N ALA A 199 7.37 -20.07 -17.68
CA ALA A 199 6.31 -19.64 -18.59
C ALA A 199 6.82 -18.82 -19.79
N ALA A 200 8.00 -18.21 -19.67
CA ALA A 200 8.65 -17.46 -20.73
C ALA A 200 9.47 -18.35 -21.67
N LYS A 201 9.77 -19.60 -21.34
CA LYS A 201 10.54 -20.50 -22.21
C LYS A 201 9.72 -20.92 -23.42
#